data_AF-A0A643C5R5-F1
#
_entry.id   AF-A0A643C5R5-F1
#
_cell.length_a   1.000
_cell.length_b   1.000
_cell.length_c   1.000
_cell.angle_alpha   90.00
_cell.angle_beta   90.00
_cell.angle_gamma   90.00
#
_symmetry.space_group_name_H-M   'P 1'
#
loop_
_entity.id
_entity.type
_entity.pdbx_description
1 polymer ?
#
loop_
_entity_poly.entity_id
_entity_poly.type
_entity_poly.pdbx_seq_one_letter_code
_entity_poly.pdbx_strand_id
1 'polypeptide(L)'
;MWVGVHLSHHKDSQSLSWTEVPTLKNLSRIQVAESSLLPTEAPNHHLTMGNWVVNHWFSVLFLAAWLGLNVFLFVHAFLSFEKATSTTTQDKSWGRHWPGPEPLLATCILTACSKILLPVCRNLLRTLGKQLDHNLTFHKLVAYIICLHTAIHITTHLFNFERYSRSRQATDGSLASILSNLSHQEKDSWLNPIQSSNTTMEYVTFTYTAGVTGVIITIALVLMVTLAMEFIRRSYSEVFWYTHHIFIMYFIGLGIHGLGGLVRDQTEKNMDENHPHKCAEFFEKWNDPDSHCKPPQFEGLPA
;
A
#
# COMPACT_ATOMS: atom_id res chain seq x y z
N MET A 1 31.81 -13.42 -45.84
CA MET A 1 30.75 -13.16 -46.85
C MET A 1 30.21 -11.77 -46.60
N TRP A 2 30.89 -10.77 -47.14
CA TRP A 2 30.47 -9.37 -47.19
C TRP A 2 29.99 -9.13 -48.61
N VAL A 3 28.72 -8.74 -48.80
CA VAL A 3 28.17 -8.41 -50.11
C VAL A 3 28.22 -6.91 -50.26
N GLY A 4 29.08 -6.44 -51.16
CA GLY A 4 29.07 -5.07 -51.66
C GLY A 4 27.94 -4.88 -52.66
N VAL A 5 27.26 -3.74 -52.58
CA VAL A 5 26.39 -3.25 -53.65
C VAL A 5 26.92 -1.88 -54.09
N HIS A 6 27.32 -1.87 -55.36
CA HIS A 6 27.75 -0.73 -56.14
C HIS A 6 26.54 0.19 -56.40
N LEU A 7 26.66 1.49 -56.09
CA LEU A 7 25.73 2.51 -56.57
C LEU A 7 26.49 3.45 -57.50
N SER A 8 26.17 3.36 -58.79
CA SER A 8 26.43 4.37 -59.81
C SER A 8 25.11 5.06 -60.09
N HIS A 9 25.05 6.40 -60.02
CA HIS A 9 24.11 7.18 -60.84
C HIS A 9 24.53 8.65 -60.95
N HIS A 10 24.88 9.00 -62.18
CA HIS A 10 24.60 10.23 -62.93
C HIS A 10 24.43 11.58 -62.19
N LYS A 11 25.35 12.50 -62.51
CA LYS A 11 25.15 13.95 -62.46
C LYS A 11 24.23 14.37 -63.59
N ASP A 12 23.09 14.97 -63.29
CA ASP A 12 22.39 15.89 -64.19
C ASP A 12 22.30 17.27 -63.53
N SER A 13 22.97 18.22 -64.16
CA SER A 13 22.99 19.64 -63.82
C SER A 13 21.90 20.33 -64.65
N GLN A 14 20.82 20.78 -64.01
CA GLN A 14 19.96 21.81 -64.58
C GLN A 14 19.96 23.05 -63.68
N SER A 15 20.41 24.15 -64.29
CA SER A 15 20.46 25.51 -63.75
C SER A 15 19.04 26.05 -63.56
N LEU A 16 18.67 26.36 -62.31
CA LEU A 16 17.48 27.16 -62.00
C LEU A 16 17.91 28.60 -61.70
N SER A 17 17.36 29.52 -62.49
CA SER A 17 17.48 30.97 -62.40
C SER A 17 16.97 31.49 -61.05
N TRP A 18 17.83 32.19 -60.31
CA TRP A 18 17.46 32.89 -59.08
C TRP A 18 16.88 34.27 -59.41
N THR A 19 15.64 34.30 -59.90
CA THR A 19 14.86 35.53 -60.01
C THR A 19 13.44 35.24 -59.57
N GLU A 20 13.06 35.89 -58.46
CA GLU A 20 11.72 35.97 -57.83
C GLU A 20 11.59 35.24 -56.48
N VAL A 21 12.08 35.90 -55.41
CA VAL A 21 11.64 35.63 -54.04
C VAL A 21 10.31 36.38 -53.83
N PRO A 22 9.19 35.69 -53.54
CA PRO A 22 7.95 36.36 -53.17
C PRO A 22 8.15 37.09 -51.83
N THR A 23 7.87 38.39 -51.81
CA THR A 23 7.95 39.17 -50.57
C THR A 23 6.94 38.65 -49.53
N LEU A 24 7.34 38.66 -48.25
CA LEU A 24 6.57 38.20 -47.07
C LEU A 24 5.11 38.72 -46.99
N LYS A 25 4.78 39.80 -47.70
CA LYS A 25 3.42 40.36 -47.79
C LYS A 25 2.43 39.50 -48.59
N ASN A 26 2.89 38.63 -49.50
CA ASN A 26 2.00 37.75 -50.28
C ASN A 26 1.68 36.44 -49.57
N LEU A 27 2.58 35.92 -48.73
CA LEU A 27 2.34 34.70 -47.94
C LEU A 27 1.25 34.92 -46.87
N SER A 28 1.20 36.11 -46.26
CA SER A 28 0.15 36.42 -45.28
C SER A 28 -1.24 36.53 -45.89
N ARG A 29 -1.39 36.98 -47.14
CA ARG A 29 -2.70 37.00 -47.83
C ARG A 29 -3.20 35.62 -48.21
N ILE A 30 -2.31 34.70 -48.57
CA ILE A 30 -2.67 33.32 -48.93
C ILE A 30 -3.10 32.53 -47.67
N GLN A 31 -2.37 32.68 -46.56
CA GLN A 31 -2.76 32.07 -45.28
C GLN A 31 -4.08 32.61 -44.71
N VAL A 32 -4.40 33.89 -44.96
CA VAL A 32 -5.64 34.51 -44.47
C VAL A 32 -6.87 34.09 -45.30
N ALA A 33 -6.69 33.76 -46.58
CA ALA A 33 -7.79 33.27 -47.41
C ALA A 33 -8.18 31.81 -47.06
N GLU A 34 -7.20 30.96 -46.75
CA GLU A 34 -7.43 29.53 -46.47
C GLU A 34 -8.01 29.26 -45.07
N SER A 35 -7.79 30.15 -44.09
CA SER A 35 -8.37 30.03 -42.75
C SER A 35 -9.87 30.35 -42.68
N SER A 36 -10.44 30.93 -43.74
CA SER A 36 -11.84 31.38 -43.78
C SER A 36 -12.85 30.34 -44.30
N LEU A 37 -12.37 29.17 -44.76
CA LEU A 37 -13.20 28.12 -45.39
C LEU A 37 -13.34 26.82 -44.58
N LEU A 38 -12.71 26.72 -43.41
CA LEU A 38 -12.96 25.61 -42.50
C LEU A 38 -14.13 25.96 -41.59
N PRO A 39 -15.25 25.21 -41.60
CA PRO A 39 -16.27 25.39 -40.58
C PRO A 39 -15.61 25.11 -39.23
N THR A 40 -15.52 26.13 -38.39
CA THR A 40 -15.26 25.97 -36.96
C THR A 40 -16.50 25.34 -36.33
N GLU A 41 -16.68 24.03 -36.56
CA GLU A 41 -17.54 23.25 -35.68
C GLU A 41 -16.99 23.39 -34.27
N ALA A 42 -17.77 24.02 -33.39
CA ALA A 42 -17.50 23.99 -31.96
C ALA A 42 -17.37 22.51 -31.54
N PRO A 43 -16.37 22.14 -30.72
CA PRO A 43 -16.18 20.76 -30.33
C PRO A 43 -17.46 20.27 -29.63
N ASN A 44 -18.18 19.38 -30.31
CA ASN A 44 -19.39 18.76 -29.77
C ASN A 44 -18.99 17.96 -28.51
N HIS A 45 -19.21 18.54 -27.33
CA HIS A 45 -18.85 17.96 -26.03
C HIS A 45 -19.44 16.54 -25.83
N HIS A 46 -20.61 16.25 -26.41
CA HIS A 46 -21.23 14.92 -26.37
C HIS A 46 -20.50 13.87 -27.23
N LEU A 47 -20.01 14.24 -28.42
CA LEU A 47 -19.23 13.35 -29.30
C LEU A 47 -17.82 13.09 -28.74
N THR A 48 -17.22 14.08 -28.08
CA THR A 48 -15.92 13.96 -27.42
C THR A 48 -15.97 13.09 -26.16
N MET A 49 -17.01 13.25 -25.32
CA MET A 49 -17.21 12.37 -24.15
C MET A 49 -17.56 10.93 -24.55
N GLY A 50 -18.41 10.74 -25.57
CA GLY A 50 -18.74 9.41 -26.10
C GLY A 50 -17.52 8.67 -26.65
N ASN A 51 -16.69 9.34 -27.47
CA ASN A 51 -15.45 8.75 -27.98
C ASN A 51 -14.43 8.47 -26.87
N TRP A 52 -14.35 9.31 -25.85
CA TRP A 52 -13.47 9.07 -24.71
C TRP A 52 -13.89 7.81 -23.94
N VAL A 53 -15.18 7.68 -23.62
CA VAL A 53 -15.73 6.52 -22.91
C VAL A 53 -15.48 5.24 -23.72
N VAL A 54 -15.81 5.23 -25.01
CA VAL A 54 -15.61 4.04 -25.88
C VAL A 54 -14.14 3.62 -25.98
N ASN A 55 -13.21 4.56 -25.89
CA ASN A 55 -11.78 4.25 -25.94
C ASN A 55 -11.18 3.82 -24.60
N HIS A 56 -11.77 4.23 -23.47
CA HIS A 56 -11.17 4.04 -22.13
C HIS A 56 -12.01 3.17 -21.18
N TRP A 57 -13.23 2.77 -21.55
CA TRP A 57 -14.14 2.07 -20.65
C TRP A 57 -13.55 0.78 -20.07
N PHE A 58 -12.76 0.02 -20.84
CA PHE A 58 -12.15 -1.22 -20.35
C PHE A 58 -11.11 -0.96 -19.25
N SER A 59 -10.30 0.08 -19.41
CA SER A 59 -9.30 0.49 -18.41
C SER A 59 -9.93 1.11 -17.18
N VAL A 60 -11.02 1.87 -17.36
CA VAL A 60 -11.83 2.38 -16.25
C VAL A 60 -12.52 1.24 -15.51
N LEU A 61 -13.04 0.23 -16.22
CA LEU A 61 -13.67 -0.95 -15.62
C LEU A 61 -12.65 -1.78 -14.84
N PHE A 62 -11.46 -2.02 -15.39
CA PHE A 62 -10.39 -2.72 -14.68
C PHE A 62 -9.96 -1.96 -13.42
N LEU A 63 -9.79 -0.63 -13.52
CA LEU A 63 -9.47 0.23 -12.38
C LEU A 63 -10.59 0.21 -11.32
N ALA A 64 -11.85 0.29 -11.73
CA ALA A 64 -13.00 0.26 -10.86
C ALA A 64 -13.16 -1.11 -10.17
N ALA A 65 -12.93 -2.21 -10.89
CA ALA A 65 -12.91 -3.56 -10.32
C ALA A 65 -11.74 -3.73 -9.33
N TRP A 66 -10.55 -3.20 -9.66
CA TRP A 66 -9.39 -3.21 -8.78
C TRP A 66 -9.62 -2.39 -7.50
N LEU A 67 -10.10 -1.16 -7.63
CA LEU A 67 -10.42 -0.29 -6.51
C LEU A 67 -11.55 -0.89 -5.67
N GLY A 68 -12.59 -1.39 -6.33
CA GLY A 68 -13.71 -2.09 -5.72
C GLY A 68 -13.27 -3.33 -4.94
N LEU A 69 -12.30 -4.10 -5.45
CA LEU A 69 -11.74 -5.24 -4.73
C LEU A 69 -10.92 -4.81 -3.51
N ASN A 70 -10.14 -3.73 -3.59
CA ASN A 70 -9.40 -3.20 -2.43
C ASN A 70 -10.37 -2.66 -1.37
N VAL A 71 -11.42 -1.94 -1.77
CA VAL A 71 -12.48 -1.46 -0.87
C VAL A 71 -13.25 -2.63 -0.27
N PHE A 72 -13.60 -3.64 -1.07
CA PHE A 72 -14.27 -4.84 -0.58
C PHE A 72 -13.41 -5.59 0.44
N LEU A 73 -12.13 -5.82 0.15
CA LEU A 73 -11.21 -6.49 1.08
C LEU A 73 -11.04 -5.67 2.35
N PHE A 74 -10.98 -4.34 2.25
CA PHE A 74 -10.97 -3.45 3.41
C PHE A 74 -12.25 -3.59 4.23
N VAL A 75 -13.42 -3.49 3.62
CA VAL A 75 -14.72 -3.61 4.31
C VAL A 75 -14.89 -5.00 4.91
N HIS A 76 -14.57 -6.05 4.17
CA HIS A 76 -14.65 -7.43 4.65
C HIS A 76 -13.73 -7.66 5.84
N ALA A 77 -12.47 -7.24 5.77
CA ALA A 77 -11.56 -7.39 6.90
C ALA A 77 -11.94 -6.45 8.07
N PHE A 78 -12.55 -5.29 7.82
CA PHE A 78 -13.09 -4.41 8.86
C PHE A 78 -14.27 -5.08 9.58
N LEU A 79 -15.22 -5.65 8.85
CA LEU A 79 -16.37 -6.36 9.43
C LEU A 79 -15.94 -7.64 10.14
N SER A 80 -14.98 -8.39 9.58
CA SER A 80 -14.37 -9.55 10.24
C SER A 80 -13.66 -9.15 11.53
N PHE A 81 -12.98 -8.01 11.53
CA PHE A 81 -12.35 -7.44 12.72
C PHE A 81 -13.37 -6.99 13.76
N GLU A 82 -14.43 -6.28 13.35
CA GLU A 82 -15.51 -5.88 14.26
C GLU A 82 -16.19 -7.09 14.91
N LYS A 83 -16.36 -8.17 14.14
CA LYS A 83 -16.87 -9.44 14.67
C LYS A 83 -15.87 -10.10 15.62
N ALA A 84 -14.60 -10.21 15.25
CA ALA A 84 -13.55 -10.80 16.08
C ALA A 84 -13.34 -10.02 17.40
N THR A 85 -13.43 -8.69 17.35
CA THR A 85 -13.29 -7.84 18.53
C THR A 85 -14.49 -7.93 19.49
N SER A 86 -15.67 -8.24 18.95
CA SER A 86 -16.82 -8.55 19.81
C SER A 86 -16.64 -9.85 20.60
N THR A 87 -15.74 -10.73 20.14
CA THR A 87 -15.53 -12.05 20.69
C THR A 87 -14.28 -12.20 21.55
N THR A 88 -13.43 -11.18 21.72
CA THR A 88 -12.13 -11.35 22.44
C THR A 88 -12.09 -10.58 23.77
N THR A 89 -11.45 -11.18 24.79
CA THR A 89 -11.31 -10.61 26.15
C THR A 89 -10.46 -9.33 26.13
N GLN A 90 -9.49 -9.28 25.21
CA GLN A 90 -8.58 -8.18 24.97
C GLN A 90 -9.30 -6.85 24.71
N ASP A 91 -10.39 -6.83 23.94
CA ASP A 91 -11.01 -5.56 23.55
C ASP A 91 -11.73 -4.82 24.68
N LYS A 92 -12.19 -5.55 25.71
CA LYS A 92 -12.72 -4.92 26.94
C LYS A 92 -11.63 -4.22 27.74
N SER A 93 -10.39 -4.72 27.69
CA SER A 93 -9.29 -4.15 28.47
C SER A 93 -8.70 -2.89 27.84
N TRP A 94 -8.65 -2.85 26.51
CA TRP A 94 -8.00 -1.75 25.78
C TRP A 94 -8.96 -0.62 25.36
N GLY A 95 -10.25 -0.77 25.67
CA GLY A 95 -11.30 0.20 25.39
C GLY A 95 -11.80 0.14 23.94
N ARG A 96 -13.12 0.14 23.78
CA ARG A 96 -13.87 0.05 22.51
C ARG A 96 -13.55 1.13 21.46
N HIS A 97 -12.62 2.05 21.72
CA HIS A 97 -12.42 3.22 20.85
C HIS A 97 -11.30 3.12 19.82
N TRP A 98 -10.39 2.13 19.88
CA TRP A 98 -9.45 1.81 18.77
C TRP A 98 -8.52 0.59 19.07
N PRO A 99 -8.99 -0.64 19.40
CA PRO A 99 -8.10 -1.79 19.30
C PRO A 99 -7.77 -1.98 17.80
N GLY A 100 -6.48 -2.13 17.48
CA GLY A 100 -5.92 -1.68 16.21
C GLY A 100 -6.38 -2.48 14.97
N PRO A 101 -6.71 -1.81 13.85
CA PRO A 101 -6.99 -2.45 12.56
C PRO A 101 -5.73 -3.04 11.89
N GLU A 102 -4.76 -3.52 12.66
CA GLU A 102 -3.44 -3.99 12.19
C GLU A 102 -3.51 -5.10 11.14
N PRO A 103 -4.24 -6.23 11.36
CA PRO A 103 -4.34 -7.27 10.34
C PRO A 103 -5.12 -6.80 9.10
N LEU A 104 -6.09 -5.89 9.29
CA LEU A 104 -6.87 -5.26 8.22
C LEU A 104 -5.98 -4.37 7.34
N LEU A 105 -5.19 -3.48 7.95
CA LEU A 105 -4.30 -2.56 7.23
C LEU A 105 -3.14 -3.32 6.58
N ALA A 106 -2.56 -4.31 7.26
CA ALA A 106 -1.54 -5.17 6.69
C ALA A 106 -2.06 -5.90 5.45
N THR A 107 -3.28 -6.47 5.51
CA THR A 107 -3.92 -7.11 4.35
C THR A 107 -4.14 -6.12 3.21
N CYS A 108 -4.58 -4.89 3.50
CA CYS A 108 -4.77 -3.86 2.49
C CYS A 108 -3.45 -3.41 1.85
N ILE A 109 -2.39 -3.26 2.64
CA ILE A 109 -1.04 -2.95 2.14
C ILE A 109 -0.53 -4.08 1.26
N LEU A 110 -0.61 -5.35 1.70
CA LEU A 110 -0.17 -6.52 0.92
C LEU A 110 -0.95 -6.65 -0.39
N THR A 111 -2.26 -6.37 -0.35
CA THR A 111 -3.12 -6.38 -1.53
C THR A 111 -2.77 -5.27 -2.52
N ALA A 112 -2.45 -4.07 -2.04
CA ALA A 112 -2.01 -2.96 -2.89
C ALA A 112 -0.60 -3.21 -3.46
N CYS A 113 0.33 -3.68 -2.63
CA CYS A 113 1.71 -3.99 -2.99
C CYS A 113 1.81 -5.15 -3.99
N SER A 114 1.01 -6.21 -3.87
CA SER A 114 1.00 -7.31 -4.86
C SER A 114 0.60 -6.85 -6.27
N LYS A 115 -0.17 -5.76 -6.37
CA LYS A 115 -0.75 -5.27 -7.63
C LYS A 115 -0.01 -4.07 -8.22
N ILE A 116 0.95 -3.46 -7.52
CA ILE A 116 1.73 -2.31 -8.02
C ILE A 116 2.64 -2.65 -9.21
N LEU A 117 3.03 -3.93 -9.34
CA LEU A 117 3.90 -4.41 -10.43
C LEU A 117 3.11 -4.69 -11.72
N LEU A 118 1.81 -5.00 -11.63
CA LEU A 118 0.94 -5.27 -12.78
C LEU A 118 0.98 -4.16 -13.86
N PRO A 119 0.87 -2.85 -13.54
CA PRO A 119 1.01 -1.79 -14.53
C PRO A 119 2.39 -1.69 -15.18
N VAL A 120 3.42 -2.31 -14.61
CA VAL A 120 4.81 -2.19 -15.08
C VAL A 120 5.23 -3.42 -15.91
N CYS A 121 4.46 -4.51 -15.88
CA CYS A 121 4.68 -5.73 -16.66
C CYS A 121 4.36 -5.56 -18.16
N ARG A 122 5.17 -4.76 -18.88
CA ARG A 122 4.95 -4.37 -20.29
C ARG A 122 4.66 -5.52 -21.27
N ASN A 123 5.24 -6.71 -21.06
CA ASN A 123 4.98 -7.87 -21.92
C ASN A 123 3.56 -8.43 -21.77
N LEU A 124 3.02 -8.43 -20.55
CA LEU A 124 1.62 -8.80 -20.24
C LEU A 124 0.65 -7.71 -20.74
N LEU A 125 1.06 -6.45 -20.68
CA LEU A 125 0.25 -5.34 -21.18
C LEU A 125 0.17 -5.31 -22.70
N ARG A 126 1.25 -5.72 -23.38
CA ARG A 126 1.28 -5.86 -24.84
C ARG A 126 0.28 -6.90 -25.35
N THR A 127 0.02 -7.97 -24.59
CA THR A 127 -1.00 -8.97 -24.94
C THR A 127 -2.43 -8.48 -24.70
N LEU A 128 -2.62 -7.48 -23.83
CA LEU A 128 -3.93 -6.91 -23.48
C LEU A 128 -4.30 -5.67 -24.32
N GLY A 129 -3.44 -5.26 -25.27
CA GLY A 129 -3.74 -4.25 -26.29
C GLY A 129 -3.59 -2.78 -25.86
N LYS A 130 -3.90 -1.87 -26.79
CA LYS A 130 -3.78 -0.39 -26.68
C LYS A 130 -4.62 0.26 -25.56
N GLN A 131 -5.46 -0.51 -24.87
CA GLN A 131 -6.35 0.04 -23.85
C GLN A 131 -5.59 0.42 -22.56
N LEU A 132 -4.44 -0.22 -22.26
CA LEU A 132 -3.69 0.05 -21.02
C LEU A 132 -2.55 1.08 -21.15
N ASP A 133 -2.68 2.05 -22.06
CA ASP A 133 -1.66 3.09 -22.29
C ASP A 133 -1.45 4.05 -21.08
N HIS A 134 -2.38 4.07 -20.11
CA HIS A 134 -2.28 4.84 -18.87
C HIS A 134 -1.74 4.05 -17.67
N ASN A 135 -1.06 2.93 -17.92
CA ASN A 135 -0.51 2.05 -16.88
C ASN A 135 0.40 2.78 -15.86
N LEU A 136 1.19 3.77 -16.29
CA LEU A 136 2.07 4.52 -15.39
C LEU A 136 1.28 5.43 -14.45
N THR A 137 0.17 6.01 -14.91
CA THR A 137 -0.74 6.79 -14.05
C THR A 137 -1.39 5.88 -13.02
N PHE A 138 -1.76 4.66 -13.42
CA PHE A 138 -2.26 3.66 -12.48
C PHE A 138 -1.20 3.28 -11.43
N HIS A 139 0.06 3.03 -11.84
CA HIS A 139 1.15 2.75 -10.90
C HIS A 139 1.33 3.88 -9.86
N LYS A 140 1.29 5.16 -10.30
CA LYS A 140 1.36 6.32 -9.39
C LYS A 140 0.18 6.37 -8.42
N LEU A 141 -1.04 6.09 -8.90
CA LEU A 141 -2.23 6.03 -8.03
C LEU A 141 -2.08 4.94 -6.97
N VAL A 142 -1.66 3.74 -7.36
CA VAL A 142 -1.42 2.63 -6.42
C VAL A 142 -0.33 3.01 -5.41
N ALA A 143 0.75 3.68 -5.85
CA ALA A 143 1.80 4.14 -4.95
C ALA A 143 1.27 5.14 -3.89
N TYR A 144 0.41 6.08 -4.26
CA TYR A 144 -0.21 7.00 -3.28
C TYR A 144 -1.09 6.27 -2.26
N ILE A 145 -1.86 5.26 -2.69
CA ILE A 145 -2.67 4.44 -1.77
C ILE A 145 -1.78 3.63 -0.82
N ILE A 146 -0.67 3.06 -1.30
CA ILE A 146 0.30 2.37 -0.44
C ILE A 146 0.86 3.34 0.60
N CYS A 147 1.30 4.55 0.21
CA CYS A 147 1.81 5.54 1.15
C CYS A 147 0.77 5.91 2.22
N LEU A 148 -0.48 6.13 1.83
CA LEU A 148 -1.57 6.42 2.76
C LEU A 148 -1.77 5.28 3.75
N HIS A 149 -1.88 4.04 3.28
CA HIS A 149 -2.10 2.89 4.14
C HIS A 149 -0.90 2.63 5.06
N THR A 150 0.34 2.80 4.55
CA THR A 150 1.55 2.69 5.36
C THR A 150 1.57 3.73 6.48
N ALA A 151 1.16 4.98 6.21
CA ALA A 151 1.07 6.00 7.25
C ALA A 151 0.09 5.60 8.37
N ILE A 152 -1.12 5.16 8.00
CA ILE A 152 -2.14 4.74 8.99
C ILE A 152 -1.66 3.50 9.77
N HIS A 153 -0.97 2.57 9.11
CA HIS A 153 -0.44 1.36 9.74
C HIS A 153 0.66 1.69 10.77
N ILE A 154 1.62 2.54 10.41
CA ILE A 154 2.65 3.01 11.35
C ILE A 154 1.99 3.72 12.54
N THR A 155 1.03 4.60 12.30
CA THR A 155 0.30 5.29 13.38
C THR A 155 -0.41 4.30 14.31
N THR A 156 -1.00 3.24 13.76
CA THR A 156 -1.67 2.20 14.57
C THR A 156 -0.65 1.46 15.45
N HIS A 157 0.52 1.11 14.90
CA HIS A 157 1.59 0.48 15.67
C HIS A 157 2.09 1.38 16.81
N LEU A 158 2.24 2.68 16.58
CA LEU A 158 2.65 3.64 17.61
C LEU A 158 1.64 3.71 18.77
N PHE A 159 0.34 3.80 18.46
CA PHE A 159 -0.70 3.79 19.49
C PHE A 159 -0.77 2.45 20.23
N ASN A 160 -0.54 1.33 19.54
CA ASN A 160 -0.50 0.01 20.16
C ASN A 160 0.69 -0.13 21.11
N PHE A 161 1.88 0.33 20.74
CA PHE A 161 3.04 0.36 21.65
C PHE A 161 2.80 1.24 22.87
N GLU A 162 2.17 2.40 22.70
CA GLU A 162 1.83 3.28 23.83
C GLU A 162 0.86 2.59 24.78
N ARG A 163 -0.17 1.92 24.25
CA ARG A 163 -1.09 1.11 25.05
C ARG A 163 -0.35 0.01 25.80
N TYR A 164 0.43 -0.82 25.10
CA TYR A 164 1.25 -1.86 25.72
C TYR A 164 2.14 -1.32 26.84
N SER A 165 2.74 -0.15 26.65
CA SER A 165 3.60 0.45 27.66
C SER A 165 2.78 0.89 28.89
N ARG A 166 1.63 1.53 28.67
CA ARG A 166 0.74 1.99 29.74
C ARG A 166 0.15 0.84 30.54
N SER A 167 -0.34 -0.23 29.91
CA SER A 167 -0.89 -1.38 30.64
C SER A 167 0.17 -2.09 31.47
N ARG A 168 1.42 -2.14 30.98
CA ARG A 168 2.51 -2.80 31.70
C ARG A 168 2.95 -2.01 32.93
N GLN A 169 2.83 -0.68 32.87
CA GLN A 169 3.14 0.21 34.00
C GLN A 169 1.96 0.38 34.97
N ALA A 170 0.74 0.06 34.55
CA ALA A 170 -0.45 0.22 35.37
C ALA A 170 -0.45 -0.75 36.57
N THR A 171 -0.66 -0.21 37.77
CA THR A 171 -0.78 -0.95 39.04
C THR A 171 -2.21 -0.95 39.58
N ASP A 172 -3.18 -0.54 38.76
CA ASP A 172 -4.59 -0.37 39.12
C ASP A 172 -5.39 -1.67 39.23
N GLY A 173 -4.76 -2.82 38.98
CA GLY A 173 -5.44 -4.12 38.94
C GLY A 173 -6.47 -4.23 37.82
N SER A 174 -6.43 -3.30 36.84
CA SER A 174 -7.34 -3.35 35.70
C SER A 174 -7.15 -4.62 34.88
N LEU A 175 -8.19 -5.02 34.16
CA LEU A 175 -8.13 -6.13 33.20
C LEU A 175 -6.93 -5.99 32.24
N ALA A 176 -6.59 -4.77 31.81
CA ALA A 176 -5.47 -4.51 30.90
C ALA A 176 -4.13 -4.77 31.58
N SER A 177 -3.97 -4.34 32.84
CA SER A 177 -2.78 -4.62 33.64
C SER A 177 -2.60 -6.12 33.87
N ILE A 178 -3.68 -6.83 34.23
CA ILE A 178 -3.64 -8.28 34.48
C ILE A 178 -3.29 -9.06 33.21
N LEU A 179 -3.95 -8.76 32.08
CA LEU A 179 -3.66 -9.40 30.79
C LEU A 179 -2.22 -9.11 30.32
N SER A 180 -1.73 -7.89 30.57
CA SER A 180 -0.34 -7.50 30.28
C SER A 180 0.70 -8.21 31.16
N ASN A 181 0.29 -8.77 32.29
CA ASN A 181 1.15 -9.47 33.25
C ASN A 181 1.03 -11.00 33.17
N LEU A 182 0.13 -11.53 32.34
CA LEU A 182 -0.19 -12.98 32.21
C LEU A 182 0.94 -13.85 31.60
N SER A 183 2.15 -13.31 31.46
CA SER A 183 3.28 -13.82 30.67
C SER A 183 3.92 -15.15 31.14
N HIS A 184 3.30 -15.89 32.06
CA HIS A 184 4.08 -16.82 32.91
C HIS A 184 3.74 -18.31 32.82
N GLN A 185 2.73 -18.74 32.07
CA GLN A 185 2.37 -20.17 32.07
C GLN A 185 2.94 -21.00 30.92
N GLU A 186 3.11 -20.46 29.71
CA GLU A 186 3.68 -21.20 28.58
C GLU A 186 4.64 -20.34 27.75
N LYS A 187 5.62 -20.99 27.13
CA LYS A 187 6.60 -20.33 26.25
C LYS A 187 5.83 -19.70 25.07
N ASP A 188 6.01 -18.39 24.87
CA ASP A 188 5.37 -17.59 23.82
C ASP A 188 3.84 -17.35 23.95
N SER A 189 3.27 -17.50 25.15
CA SER A 189 1.85 -17.20 25.44
C SER A 189 1.63 -15.78 26.01
N TRP A 190 2.42 -14.80 25.57
CA TRP A 190 2.31 -13.42 26.05
C TRP A 190 1.39 -12.61 25.16
N LEU A 191 0.58 -11.73 25.74
CA LEU A 191 -0.21 -10.77 24.96
C LEU A 191 0.56 -9.47 24.71
N ASN A 192 1.28 -9.00 25.73
CA ASN A 192 2.04 -7.76 25.64
C ASN A 192 3.52 -8.06 25.31
N PRO A 193 4.07 -7.54 24.20
CA PRO A 193 5.48 -7.73 23.85
C PRO A 193 6.45 -7.04 24.82
N ILE A 194 5.96 -6.08 25.61
CA ILE A 194 6.70 -5.37 26.66
C ILE A 194 6.63 -6.17 27.95
N GLN A 195 7.69 -6.92 28.23
CA GLN A 195 7.76 -7.86 29.34
C GLN A 195 8.19 -7.23 30.68
N SER A 196 8.73 -6.01 30.67
CA SER A 196 9.17 -5.34 31.89
C SER A 196 8.83 -3.85 31.86
N SER A 197 8.65 -3.26 33.04
CA SER A 197 8.39 -1.81 33.18
C SER A 197 9.56 -0.93 32.72
N ASN A 198 10.77 -1.50 32.67
CA ASN A 198 11.99 -0.79 32.26
C ASN A 198 12.26 -0.91 30.75
N THR A 199 11.48 -1.73 30.03
CA THR A 199 11.65 -1.92 28.60
C THR A 199 11.14 -0.69 27.85
N THR A 200 12.00 -0.07 27.04
CA THR A 200 11.61 1.08 26.21
C THR A 200 10.96 0.63 24.90
N MET A 201 10.10 1.49 24.34
CA MET A 201 9.49 1.28 23.02
C MET A 201 10.56 1.08 21.93
N GLU A 202 11.63 1.87 21.99
CA GLU A 202 12.75 1.78 21.04
C GLU A 202 13.41 0.41 21.11
N TYR A 203 13.65 -0.12 22.32
CA TYR A 203 14.22 -1.45 22.49
C TYR A 203 13.35 -2.52 21.83
N VAL A 204 12.03 -2.49 22.05
CA VAL A 204 11.08 -3.42 21.42
C VAL A 204 11.09 -3.26 19.90
N THR A 205 11.09 -2.04 19.40
CA THR A 205 11.13 -1.74 17.95
C THR A 205 12.38 -2.31 17.28
N PHE A 206 13.54 -2.27 17.95
CA PHE A 206 14.80 -2.75 17.38
C PHE A 206 15.21 -4.17 17.79
N THR A 207 14.41 -4.85 18.62
CA THR A 207 14.68 -6.24 19.02
C THR A 207 13.79 -7.22 18.26
N TYR A 208 12.51 -6.89 18.06
CA TYR A 208 11.59 -7.79 17.38
C TYR A 208 11.73 -7.74 15.86
N THR A 209 11.56 -8.88 15.21
CA THR A 209 11.65 -9.03 13.75
C THR A 209 10.73 -8.07 13.02
N ALA A 210 9.47 -7.97 13.46
CA ALA A 210 8.47 -7.06 12.87
C ALA A 210 8.89 -5.58 12.99
N GLY A 211 9.49 -5.18 14.11
CA GLY A 211 9.91 -3.80 14.34
C GLY A 211 11.09 -3.38 13.46
N VAL A 212 12.17 -4.16 13.47
CA VAL A 212 13.38 -3.85 12.68
C VAL A 212 13.06 -3.82 11.18
N THR A 213 12.36 -4.85 10.70
CA THR A 213 11.96 -4.92 9.28
C THR A 213 11.01 -3.79 8.91
N GLY A 214 10.07 -3.43 9.79
CA GLY A 214 9.13 -2.31 9.61
C GLY A 214 9.84 -0.96 9.41
N VAL A 215 10.88 -0.68 10.20
CA VAL A 215 11.71 0.52 10.05
C VAL A 215 12.45 0.51 8.70
N ILE A 216 13.10 -0.61 8.36
CA ILE A 216 13.87 -0.74 7.11
C ILE A 216 12.98 -0.55 5.88
N ILE A 217 11.83 -1.21 5.81
CA ILE A 217 10.91 -1.09 4.66
C ILE A 217 10.28 0.30 4.56
N THR A 218 10.05 0.97 5.69
CA THR A 218 9.52 2.35 5.70
C THR A 218 10.54 3.33 5.13
N ILE A 219 11.80 3.23 5.55
CA ILE A 219 12.90 4.05 5.00
C ILE A 219 13.03 3.81 3.50
N ALA A 220 13.01 2.54 3.07
CA ALA A 220 13.04 2.17 1.66
C ALA A 220 11.87 2.80 0.87
N LEU A 221 10.65 2.75 1.40
CA LEU A 221 9.47 3.35 0.77
C LEU A 221 9.62 4.87 0.62
N VAL A 222 10.02 5.56 1.70
CA VAL A 222 10.19 7.02 1.70
C VAL A 222 11.25 7.44 0.68
N LEU A 223 12.39 6.74 0.60
CA LEU A 223 13.44 7.01 -0.38
C LEU A 223 12.93 6.83 -1.82
N MET A 224 12.25 5.71 -2.10
CA MET A 224 11.69 5.44 -3.43
C MET A 224 10.68 6.52 -3.86
N VAL A 225 9.76 6.90 -2.97
CA VAL A 225 8.70 7.86 -3.27
C VAL A 225 9.26 9.26 -3.46
N THR A 226 10.17 9.68 -2.57
CA THR A 226 10.78 11.02 -2.64
C THR A 226 11.53 11.19 -3.95
N LEU A 227 12.35 10.22 -4.34
CA LEU A 227 13.15 10.30 -5.56
C LEU A 227 12.34 10.01 -6.84
N ALA A 228 11.12 9.47 -6.72
CA ALA A 228 10.16 9.32 -7.81
C ALA A 228 9.33 10.60 -8.07
N MET A 229 9.39 11.60 -7.20
CA MET A 229 8.69 12.87 -7.37
C MET A 229 9.09 13.54 -8.69
N GLU A 230 8.11 14.12 -9.38
CA GLU A 230 8.29 14.60 -10.75
C GLU A 230 9.42 15.62 -10.91
N PHE A 231 9.56 16.54 -9.95
CA PHE A 231 10.62 17.52 -9.93
C PHE A 231 12.02 16.88 -9.86
N ILE A 232 12.20 15.87 -9.02
CA ILE A 232 13.49 15.20 -8.82
C ILE A 232 13.80 14.27 -9.99
N ARG A 233 12.84 13.43 -10.38
CA ARG A 233 13.01 12.43 -11.44
C ARG A 233 13.30 13.05 -12.81
N ARG A 234 12.76 14.25 -13.11
CA ARG A 234 13.04 14.96 -14.37
C ARG A 234 14.47 15.51 -14.44
N SER A 235 15.05 15.90 -13.30
CA SER A 235 16.39 16.47 -13.21
C SER A 235 17.48 15.42 -12.95
N TYR A 236 17.14 14.34 -12.24
CA TYR A 236 18.06 13.28 -11.80
C TYR A 236 17.49 11.89 -12.13
N SER A 237 17.39 11.58 -13.43
CA SER A 237 16.75 10.36 -13.91
C SER A 237 17.50 9.07 -13.52
N GLU A 238 18.84 9.11 -13.48
CA GLU A 238 19.66 7.97 -13.05
C GLU A 238 19.48 7.66 -11.57
N VAL A 239 19.48 8.70 -10.72
CA VAL A 239 19.26 8.58 -9.28
C VAL A 239 17.89 7.97 -9.01
N PHE A 240 16.85 8.45 -9.71
CA PHE A 240 15.53 7.81 -9.68
C PHE A 240 15.63 6.33 -10.04
N TRP A 241 16.29 5.99 -11.14
CA TRP A 241 16.35 4.61 -11.62
C TRP A 241 16.99 3.68 -10.58
N TYR A 242 18.17 4.02 -10.05
CA TYR A 242 18.87 3.19 -9.07
C TYR A 242 18.09 3.08 -7.75
N THR A 243 17.54 4.19 -7.27
CA THR A 243 16.81 4.19 -6.00
C THR A 243 15.47 3.50 -6.10
N HIS A 244 14.81 3.51 -7.27
CA HIS A 244 13.54 2.80 -7.42
C HIS A 244 13.72 1.27 -7.34
N HIS A 245 14.88 0.71 -7.74
CA HIS A 245 15.18 -0.73 -7.62
C HIS A 245 15.24 -1.25 -6.18
N ILE A 246 15.28 -0.36 -5.18
CA ILE A 246 15.10 -0.68 -3.77
C ILE A 246 13.75 -1.40 -3.53
N PHE A 247 12.81 -1.34 -4.49
CA PHE A 247 11.57 -2.12 -4.45
C PHE A 247 11.80 -3.62 -4.17
N ILE A 248 12.93 -4.19 -4.62
CA ILE A 248 13.29 -5.60 -4.35
C ILE A 248 13.47 -5.82 -2.85
N MET A 249 14.25 -4.95 -2.18
CA MET A 249 14.44 -5.01 -0.73
C MET A 249 13.14 -4.72 0.01
N TYR A 250 12.32 -3.79 -0.49
CA TYR A 250 11.01 -3.49 0.06
C TYR A 250 10.09 -4.71 0.07
N PHE A 251 9.96 -5.46 -1.04
CA PHE A 251 9.07 -6.63 -1.08
C PHE A 251 9.57 -7.79 -0.21
N ILE A 252 10.88 -8.06 -0.21
CA ILE A 252 11.47 -9.10 0.65
C ILE A 252 11.24 -8.72 2.13
N GLY A 253 11.55 -7.48 2.50
CA GLY A 253 11.33 -6.97 3.85
C GLY A 253 9.87 -6.99 4.25
N LEU A 254 8.94 -6.66 3.35
CA LEU A 254 7.50 -6.69 3.60
C LEU A 254 7.00 -8.11 3.90
N GLY A 255 7.53 -9.12 3.20
CA GLY A 255 7.25 -10.52 3.48
C GLY A 255 7.73 -10.96 4.87
N ILE A 256 8.97 -10.62 5.22
CA ILE A 256 9.54 -10.95 6.55
C ILE A 256 8.79 -10.19 7.67
N HIS A 257 8.46 -8.91 7.43
CA HIS A 257 7.72 -8.08 8.37
C HIS A 257 6.36 -8.70 8.72
N GLY A 258 5.61 -9.17 7.71
CA GLY A 258 4.33 -9.84 7.92
C GLY A 258 4.42 -11.18 8.67
N LEU A 259 5.59 -11.84 8.64
CA LEU A 259 5.83 -13.09 9.37
C LEU A 259 6.27 -12.88 10.83
N GLY A 260 6.63 -11.65 11.21
CA GLY A 260 7.24 -11.34 12.52
C GLY A 260 6.32 -11.44 13.74
N GLY A 261 5.08 -11.92 13.61
CA GLY A 261 4.29 -12.48 14.72
C GLY A 261 4.04 -11.63 15.97
N LEU A 262 4.18 -10.29 15.88
CA LEU A 262 4.11 -9.39 17.05
C LEU A 262 2.69 -9.25 17.62
N VAL A 263 1.67 -9.35 16.76
CA VAL A 263 0.26 -9.34 17.16
C VAL A 263 -0.18 -10.78 17.36
N ARG A 264 -0.79 -11.07 18.52
CA ARG A 264 -1.25 -12.41 18.91
C ARG A 264 -2.74 -12.36 19.20
N ASP A 265 -3.40 -13.48 18.92
CA ASP A 265 -4.84 -13.64 19.13
C ASP A 265 -5.10 -14.66 20.24
N GLN A 266 -6.29 -14.59 20.84
CA GLN A 266 -6.75 -15.58 21.82
C GLN A 266 -7.04 -16.90 21.08
N THR A 267 -6.61 -18.03 21.63
CA THR A 267 -6.77 -19.35 20.96
C THR A 267 -8.25 -19.70 20.80
N GLU A 268 -8.62 -20.33 19.68
CA GLU A 268 -10.02 -20.73 19.43
C GLU A 268 -10.56 -21.64 20.54
N LYS A 269 -9.75 -22.61 20.97
CA LYS A 269 -10.07 -23.51 22.08
C LYS A 269 -10.37 -22.74 23.37
N ASN A 270 -9.60 -21.70 23.68
CA ASN A 270 -9.82 -20.91 24.88
C ASN A 270 -11.08 -20.05 24.78
N MET A 271 -11.41 -19.53 23.59
CA MET A 271 -12.65 -18.78 23.36
C MET A 271 -13.90 -19.67 23.46
N ASP A 272 -13.81 -20.92 23.01
CA ASP A 272 -14.90 -21.90 23.13
C ASP A 272 -15.13 -22.35 24.58
N GLU A 273 -14.05 -22.59 25.33
CA GLU A 273 -14.12 -23.01 26.73
C GLU A 273 -14.50 -21.84 27.67
N ASN A 274 -13.96 -20.63 27.43
CA ASN A 274 -14.15 -19.44 28.24
C ASN A 274 -14.76 -18.33 27.39
N HIS A 275 -16.09 -18.17 27.44
CA HIS A 275 -16.78 -17.13 26.69
C HIS A 275 -16.17 -15.74 26.99
N PRO A 276 -15.48 -15.11 26.03
CA PRO A 276 -14.58 -14.00 26.35
C PRO A 276 -15.29 -12.79 26.94
N HIS A 277 -16.50 -12.48 26.48
CA HIS A 277 -17.30 -11.39 27.03
C HIS A 277 -17.70 -11.62 28.50
N LYS A 278 -18.05 -12.86 28.87
CA LYS A 278 -18.45 -13.20 30.24
C LYS A 278 -17.23 -13.29 31.15
N CYS A 279 -16.20 -14.00 30.71
CA CYS A 279 -15.01 -14.22 31.52
C CYS A 279 -14.15 -12.96 31.69
N ALA A 280 -14.21 -11.99 30.78
CA ALA A 280 -13.61 -10.68 30.96
C ALA A 280 -14.21 -9.86 32.12
N GLU A 281 -15.46 -10.12 32.54
CA GLU A 281 -16.08 -9.43 33.67
C GLU A 281 -15.75 -10.07 35.02
N PHE A 282 -15.37 -11.36 35.01
CA PHE A 282 -15.00 -12.13 36.20
C PHE A 282 -13.48 -12.36 36.30
N PHE A 283 -12.69 -11.43 35.78
CA PHE A 283 -11.24 -11.56 35.66
C PHE A 283 -10.51 -11.70 37.02
N GLU A 284 -11.07 -11.13 38.08
CA GLU A 284 -10.56 -11.27 39.45
C GLU A 284 -10.58 -12.74 39.95
N LYS A 285 -11.45 -13.57 39.36
CA LYS A 285 -11.64 -14.98 39.74
C LYS A 285 -10.92 -15.97 38.83
N TRP A 286 -10.10 -15.52 37.89
CA TRP A 286 -9.40 -16.42 36.98
C TRP A 286 -8.40 -17.36 37.69
N ASN A 287 -7.90 -16.97 38.85
CA ASN A 287 -6.98 -17.78 39.65
C ASN A 287 -7.70 -18.69 40.66
N ASP A 288 -9.04 -18.63 40.72
CA ASP A 288 -9.84 -19.47 41.62
C ASP A 288 -10.09 -20.84 40.96
N PRO A 289 -9.67 -21.96 41.59
CA PRO A 289 -9.88 -23.30 41.06
C PRO A 289 -11.35 -23.66 40.83
N ASP A 290 -12.26 -23.03 41.58
CA ASP A 290 -13.71 -23.30 41.54
C ASP A 290 -14.44 -22.38 40.53
N SER A 291 -13.73 -21.43 39.91
CA SER A 291 -14.30 -20.54 38.90
C SER A 291 -14.47 -21.25 37.55
N HIS A 292 -15.61 -21.02 36.91
CA HIS A 292 -15.86 -21.47 35.53
C HIS A 292 -15.01 -20.74 34.48
N CYS A 293 -14.45 -19.58 34.81
CA CYS A 293 -13.63 -18.78 33.91
C CYS A 293 -12.15 -18.93 34.25
N LYS A 294 -11.37 -19.45 33.30
CA LYS A 294 -9.92 -19.61 33.39
C LYS A 294 -9.18 -18.45 32.72
N PRO A 295 -7.88 -18.26 33.00
CA PRO A 295 -7.08 -17.26 32.30
C PRO A 295 -7.06 -17.50 30.78
N PRO A 296 -7.10 -16.42 29.96
CA PRO A 296 -7.05 -16.56 28.52
C PRO A 296 -5.69 -17.04 28.04
N GLN A 297 -5.69 -17.82 26.96
CA GLN A 297 -4.48 -18.30 26.30
C GLN A 297 -4.34 -17.63 24.94
N PHE A 298 -3.11 -17.21 24.62
CA PHE A 298 -2.80 -16.49 23.38
C PHE A 298 -1.84 -17.31 22.52
N GLU A 299 -2.07 -17.28 21.21
CA GLU A 299 -1.19 -17.88 20.21
C GLU A 299 -0.86 -16.89 19.10
N GLY A 300 0.25 -17.15 18.43
CA GLY A 300 0.71 -16.34 17.31
C GLY A 300 1.99 -16.90 16.71
N LEU A 301 2.39 -16.35 15.58
CA LEU A 301 3.64 -16.71 14.93
C LEU A 301 4.84 -16.42 15.85
N PRO A 302 5.95 -17.17 15.73
CA PRO A 302 7.16 -16.85 16.46
C PRO A 302 7.66 -15.45 16.07
N ALA A 303 8.00 -14.63 17.06
CA ALA A 303 8.34 -13.21 16.91
C ALA A 303 9.86 -12.95 16.93
#